data_AF-A0A7X0JRK4-F1
#
_entry.id   AF-A0A7X0JRK4-F1
#
_cell.length_a   1.000
_cell.length_b   1.000
_cell.length_c   1.000
_cell.angle_alpha   90.00
_cell.angle_beta   90.00
_cell.angle_gamma   90.00
#
_symmetry.space_group_name_H-M   'P 1'
#
loop_
_entity.id
_entity.type
_entity.pdbx_description
1 polymer ?
#
loop_
_entity_poly.entity_id
_entity_poly.type
_entity_poly.pdbx_seq_one_letter_code
_entity_poly.pdbx_strand_id
1 'polypeptide(L)'
;MVSKAQLAQYLLEDAWTASLQRGVDVRPWPWADSWPVARLRWADEDIDMLVLFGAQGSSLAFAPGMAEAENGAKMISAHRDTHFQFLARLQAGDTIELQERDGVWQSWQVEVAEIHDINKDRLWLAEGELLLVSCYPFEQIEAGGPLRYVLRLRHVETPVESAVIASRPWPVGGLDRVLRSAK
;
A
#
# COMPACT_ATOMS: atom_id res chain seq x y z
N MET A 1 26.18 0.13 13.25
CA MET A 1 26.48 -0.53 11.96
C MET A 1 25.17 -0.71 11.23
N VAL A 2 25.06 -0.21 10.00
CA VAL A 2 23.86 -0.38 9.17
C VAL A 2 23.83 -1.82 8.66
N SER A 3 22.70 -2.51 8.81
CA SER A 3 22.54 -3.87 8.29
C SER A 3 22.32 -3.85 6.78
N LYS A 4 22.56 -4.98 6.11
CA LYS A 4 22.24 -5.13 4.67
C LYS A 4 20.77 -4.84 4.38
N ALA A 5 19.88 -5.24 5.30
CA ALA A 5 18.45 -5.00 5.17
C ALA A 5 18.11 -3.51 5.24
N GLN A 6 18.71 -2.77 6.19
CA GLN A 6 18.52 -1.33 6.31
C GLN A 6 19.04 -0.57 5.09
N LEU A 7 20.20 -0.97 4.57
CA LEU A 7 20.73 -0.38 3.34
C LEU A 7 19.84 -0.66 2.14
N ALA A 8 19.29 -1.87 2.02
CA ALA A 8 18.37 -2.22 0.94
C ALA A 8 17.10 -1.34 0.98
N GLN A 9 16.51 -1.14 2.16
CA GLN A 9 15.34 -0.26 2.33
C GLN A 9 15.66 1.18 1.92
N TYR A 10 16.82 1.71 2.32
CA TYR A 10 17.25 3.05 1.90
C TYR A 10 17.37 3.17 0.37
N LEU A 11 17.99 2.19 -0.29
CA LEU A 11 18.14 2.20 -1.76
C LEU A 11 16.80 2.06 -2.48
N LEU A 12 15.84 1.33 -1.90
CA LEU A 12 14.49 1.24 -2.42
C LEU A 12 13.74 2.58 -2.33
N GLU A 13 13.84 3.29 -1.20
CA GLU A 13 13.24 4.61 -1.04
C GLU A 13 13.84 5.66 -1.98
N ASP A 14 15.17 5.63 -2.17
CA ASP A 14 15.86 6.50 -3.15
C ASP A 14 15.39 6.21 -4.58
N ALA A 15 15.29 4.93 -4.94
CA ALA A 15 14.77 4.52 -6.24
C ALA A 15 13.33 4.94 -6.46
N TRP A 16 12.47 4.80 -5.45
CA TRP A 16 11.08 5.25 -5.51
C TRP A 16 10.98 6.76 -5.75
N THR A 17 11.77 7.54 -5.00
CA THR A 17 11.85 8.99 -5.16
C THR A 17 12.31 9.38 -6.57
N ALA A 18 13.32 8.69 -7.09
CA ALA A 18 13.81 8.90 -8.45
C ALA A 18 12.76 8.52 -9.51
N SER A 19 11.99 7.45 -9.29
CA SER A 19 10.90 7.03 -10.17
C SER A 19 9.82 8.10 -10.27
N LEU A 20 9.38 8.64 -9.14
CA LEU A 20 8.40 9.73 -9.08
C LEU A 20 8.89 10.99 -9.80
N GLN A 21 10.15 11.39 -9.60
CA GLN A 21 10.71 12.59 -10.23
C GLN A 21 10.87 12.47 -11.75
N ARG A 22 11.14 11.26 -12.25
CA ARG A 22 11.45 11.02 -13.66
C ARG A 22 10.25 10.49 -14.46
N GLY A 23 9.20 10.01 -13.78
CA GLY A 23 8.06 9.35 -14.40
C GLY A 23 8.39 8.00 -15.05
N VAL A 24 9.51 7.38 -14.68
CA VAL A 24 9.97 6.08 -15.21
C VAL A 24 10.47 5.20 -14.07
N ASP A 25 10.35 3.89 -14.23
CA ASP A 25 10.83 2.93 -13.24
C ASP A 25 12.35 2.97 -13.07
N VAL A 26 12.82 3.13 -11.83
CA VAL A 26 14.24 3.18 -11.47
C VAL A 26 14.60 1.99 -10.58
N ARG A 27 15.67 1.26 -10.96
CA ARG A 27 16.22 0.17 -10.13
C ARG A 27 17.02 0.73 -8.95
N PRO A 28 16.93 0.10 -7.75
CA PRO A 28 17.66 0.53 -6.55
C PRO A 28 19.17 0.29 -6.64
N TRP A 29 19.61 -0.63 -7.50
CA TRP A 29 21.00 -0.79 -7.91
C TRP A 29 21.06 -1.45 -9.30
N PRO A 30 22.18 -1.36 -10.04
CA PRO A 30 22.20 -1.69 -11.48
C PRO A 30 21.80 -3.12 -11.86
N TRP A 31 21.98 -4.08 -10.95
CA TRP A 31 21.67 -5.50 -11.14
C TRP A 31 20.51 -5.98 -10.26
N ALA A 32 19.68 -5.07 -9.74
CA ALA A 32 18.50 -5.46 -8.98
C ALA A 32 17.48 -6.14 -9.91
N ASP A 33 16.96 -7.31 -9.55
CA ASP A 33 15.94 -8.02 -10.34
C ASP A 33 14.55 -7.39 -10.24
N SER A 34 14.36 -6.49 -9.27
CA SER A 34 13.11 -5.82 -8.97
C SER A 34 13.35 -4.35 -8.59
N TRP A 35 12.29 -3.54 -8.62
CA TRP A 35 12.32 -2.10 -8.38
C TRP A 35 10.96 -1.65 -7.79
N PRO A 36 10.91 -0.53 -7.06
CA PRO A 36 9.65 -0.01 -6.54
C PRO A 36 8.77 0.49 -7.68
N VAL A 37 7.52 0.03 -7.69
CA VAL A 37 6.49 0.38 -8.69
C VAL A 37 5.31 1.09 -8.06
N ALA A 38 5.08 0.88 -6.77
CA ALA A 38 4.04 1.57 -6.02
C ALA A 38 4.43 1.76 -4.56
N ARG A 39 3.64 2.56 -3.84
CA ARG A 39 3.64 2.70 -2.39
C ARG A 39 2.22 2.43 -1.88
N LEU A 40 2.11 1.51 -0.94
CA LEU A 40 0.84 1.12 -0.31
C LEU A 40 0.76 1.75 1.08
N ARG A 41 -0.37 2.37 1.39
CA ARG A 41 -0.62 3.00 2.68
C ARG A 41 -1.97 2.59 3.25
N TRP A 42 -2.03 2.32 4.55
CA TRP A 42 -3.28 2.30 5.30
C TRP A 42 -3.14 3.30 6.45
N ALA A 43 -3.75 4.48 6.24
CA ALA A 43 -3.53 5.65 7.09
C ALA A 43 -4.03 5.47 8.53
N ASP A 44 -5.13 4.73 8.72
CA ASP A 44 -5.74 4.54 10.04
C ASP A 44 -4.84 3.77 11.02
N GLU A 45 -3.89 2.99 10.50
CA GLU A 45 -3.03 2.08 11.27
C GLU A 45 -1.54 2.34 11.06
N ASP A 46 -1.16 3.51 10.51
CA ASP A 46 0.22 3.93 10.24
C ASP A 46 1.04 2.89 9.46
N ILE A 47 0.39 2.21 8.51
CA ILE A 47 1.04 1.25 7.62
C ILE A 47 1.46 1.97 6.36
N ASP A 48 2.76 1.92 6.05
CA ASP A 48 3.34 2.49 4.85
C ASP A 48 4.48 1.59 4.34
N MET A 49 4.38 1.13 3.10
CA MET A 49 5.39 0.27 2.50
C MET A 49 5.49 0.45 0.99
N LEU A 50 6.72 0.32 0.48
CA LEU A 50 6.96 0.19 -0.95
C LEU A 50 6.47 -1.16 -1.45
N VAL A 51 6.06 -1.19 -2.72
CA VAL A 51 5.64 -2.37 -3.45
C VAL A 51 6.53 -2.51 -4.68
N LEU A 52 7.10 -3.70 -4.86
CA LEU A 52 8.11 -3.96 -5.88
C LEU A 52 7.53 -4.64 -7.11
N PHE A 53 8.18 -4.47 -8.25
CA PHE A 53 7.86 -5.19 -9.48
C PHE A 53 8.04 -6.71 -9.29
N GLY A 54 7.00 -7.48 -9.60
CA GLY A 54 7.01 -8.93 -9.56
C GLY A 54 6.53 -9.49 -8.22
N ALA A 55 5.44 -10.27 -8.27
CA ALA A 55 4.76 -10.84 -7.10
C ALA A 55 5.35 -12.17 -6.57
N GLN A 56 6.62 -12.48 -6.89
CA GLN A 56 7.24 -13.77 -6.59
C GLN A 56 8.77 -13.66 -6.48
N GLY A 57 9.38 -14.61 -5.75
CA GLY A 57 10.84 -14.72 -5.65
C GLY A 57 11.48 -13.73 -4.68
N SER A 58 12.64 -13.18 -5.05
CA SER A 58 13.49 -12.35 -4.18
C SER A 58 12.89 -10.97 -3.85
N SER A 59 11.92 -10.48 -4.63
CA SER A 59 11.22 -9.22 -4.35
C SER A 59 10.53 -9.26 -2.98
N LEU A 60 9.92 -10.40 -2.64
CA LEU A 60 9.19 -10.61 -1.40
C LEU A 60 10.06 -10.58 -0.13
N ALA A 61 11.39 -10.70 -0.28
CA ALA A 61 12.31 -10.64 0.85
C ALA A 61 12.45 -9.23 1.45
N PHE A 62 12.10 -8.19 0.67
CA PHE A 62 12.30 -6.79 1.07
C PHE A 62 11.00 -5.99 1.13
N ALA A 63 9.98 -6.34 0.34
CA ALA A 63 8.70 -5.66 0.30
C ALA A 63 7.65 -6.53 -0.43
N PRO A 64 6.35 -6.21 -0.33
CA PRO A 64 5.33 -6.78 -1.20
C PRO A 64 5.69 -6.67 -2.69
N GLY A 65 5.23 -7.62 -3.50
CA GLY A 65 5.44 -7.64 -4.94
C GLY A 65 4.13 -7.49 -5.71
N MET A 66 4.11 -6.67 -6.75
CA MET A 66 2.95 -6.43 -7.61
C MET A 66 3.08 -7.07 -8.99
N ALA A 67 1.97 -7.62 -9.47
CA ALA A 67 1.76 -7.96 -10.87
C ALA A 67 0.50 -7.24 -11.36
N GLU A 68 0.54 -6.72 -12.59
CA GLU A 68 -0.58 -6.05 -13.23
C GLU A 68 -0.98 -6.84 -14.48
N ALA A 69 -2.28 -7.05 -14.64
CA ALA A 69 -2.87 -7.71 -15.80
C ALA A 69 -3.18 -6.70 -16.90
N GLU A 70 -3.36 -7.17 -18.14
CA GLU A 70 -3.64 -6.31 -19.30
C GLU A 70 -4.94 -5.49 -19.15
N ASN A 71 -5.88 -5.97 -18.35
CA ASN A 71 -7.12 -5.28 -18.02
C ASN A 71 -6.98 -4.31 -16.83
N GLY A 72 -5.75 -3.91 -16.47
CA GLY A 72 -5.48 -2.96 -15.39
C GLY A 72 -5.74 -3.49 -13.98
N ALA A 73 -6.10 -4.78 -13.84
CA ALA A 73 -6.25 -5.41 -12.55
C ALA A 73 -4.88 -5.65 -11.90
N LYS A 74 -4.77 -5.40 -10.61
CA LYS A 74 -3.51 -5.46 -9.87
C LYS A 74 -3.58 -6.52 -8.79
N MET A 75 -2.51 -7.29 -8.64
CA MET A 75 -2.34 -8.24 -7.55
C MET A 75 -1.05 -7.92 -6.82
N ILE A 76 -1.15 -7.64 -5.53
CA ILE A 76 -0.02 -7.44 -4.64
C ILE A 76 0.04 -8.65 -3.71
N SER A 77 1.18 -9.33 -3.71
CA SER A 77 1.44 -10.50 -2.87
C SER A 77 2.55 -10.21 -1.89
N ALA A 78 2.42 -10.67 -0.65
CA ALA A 78 3.50 -10.60 0.34
C ALA A 78 3.44 -11.71 1.38
N HIS A 79 4.56 -11.89 2.07
CA HIS A 79 4.64 -12.77 3.24
C HIS A 79 3.69 -12.30 4.36
N ARG A 80 2.95 -13.25 4.94
CA ARG A 80 1.89 -12.98 5.93
C ARG A 80 2.42 -12.45 7.25
N ASP A 81 3.65 -12.78 7.59
CA ASP A 81 4.28 -12.60 8.89
C ASP A 81 5.15 -11.33 8.94
N THR A 82 5.72 -10.91 7.81
CA THR A 82 6.58 -9.71 7.76
C THR A 82 5.89 -8.48 7.18
N HIS A 83 5.09 -8.64 6.12
CA HIS A 83 4.53 -7.52 5.38
C HIS A 83 3.01 -7.43 5.51
N PHE A 84 2.31 -8.56 5.41
CA PHE A 84 0.85 -8.60 5.27
C PHE A 84 0.10 -9.05 6.52
N GLN A 85 0.73 -9.01 7.69
CA GLN A 85 0.05 -9.36 8.95
C GLN A 85 -1.14 -8.44 9.22
N PHE A 86 -1.08 -7.18 8.76
CA PHE A 86 -2.16 -6.22 8.92
C PHE A 86 -3.43 -6.58 8.13
N LEU A 87 -3.34 -7.43 7.10
CA LEU A 87 -4.52 -7.86 6.34
C LEU A 87 -5.55 -8.57 7.22
N ALA A 88 -5.12 -9.22 8.31
CA ALA A 88 -6.02 -9.84 9.29
C ALA A 88 -6.89 -8.83 10.05
N ARG A 89 -6.52 -7.54 10.04
CA ARG A 89 -7.20 -6.45 10.74
C ARG A 89 -8.13 -5.65 9.83
N LEU A 90 -7.94 -5.72 8.51
CA LEU A 90 -8.79 -5.04 7.54
C LEU A 90 -10.20 -5.65 7.52
N GLN A 91 -11.19 -4.76 7.43
CA GLN A 91 -12.61 -5.09 7.35
C GLN A 91 -13.22 -4.53 6.06
N ALA A 92 -14.34 -5.10 5.64
CA ALA A 92 -15.10 -4.56 4.52
C ALA A 92 -15.50 -3.09 4.81
N GLY A 93 -15.22 -2.21 3.86
CA GLY A 93 -15.40 -0.77 4.00
C GLY A 93 -14.12 0.01 4.34
N ASP A 94 -13.10 -0.65 4.88
CA ASP A 94 -11.80 0.00 5.14
C ASP A 94 -11.17 0.46 3.83
N THR A 95 -10.42 1.57 3.90
CA THR A 95 -9.77 2.16 2.73
C THR A 95 -8.27 2.14 2.89
N ILE A 96 -7.59 1.68 1.84
CA ILE A 96 -6.14 1.81 1.69
C ILE A 96 -5.84 2.66 0.47
N GLU A 97 -4.62 3.15 0.40
CA GLU A 97 -4.18 4.02 -0.68
C GLU A 97 -2.99 3.39 -1.41
N LEU A 98 -3.00 3.53 -2.73
CA LEU A 98 -1.92 3.09 -3.60
C LEU A 98 -1.45 4.28 -4.42
N GLN A 99 -0.15 4.57 -4.38
CA GLN A 99 0.48 5.56 -5.26
C GLN A 99 1.40 4.83 -6.22
N GLU A 100 1.23 5.07 -7.51
CA GLU A 100 2.12 4.57 -8.56
C GLU A 100 3.06 5.68 -9.04
N ARG A 101 3.87 5.40 -10.07
CA ARG A 101 4.89 6.35 -10.55
C ARG A 101 4.34 7.68 -11.11
N ASP A 102 3.03 7.80 -11.31
CA ASP A 102 2.37 9.05 -11.66
C ASP A 102 2.28 10.04 -10.48
N GLY A 103 2.59 9.58 -9.27
CA GLY A 103 2.58 10.36 -8.04
C GLY A 103 1.18 10.65 -7.49
N VAL A 104 0.13 10.09 -8.08
CA VAL A 104 -1.25 10.29 -7.61
C VAL A 104 -1.62 9.18 -6.64
N TRP A 105 -2.11 9.56 -5.45
CA TRP A 105 -2.68 8.60 -4.51
C TRP A 105 -4.08 8.22 -4.94
N GLN A 106 -4.31 6.92 -5.14
CA GLN A 106 -5.61 6.34 -5.44
C GLN A 106 -6.15 5.62 -4.21
N SER A 107 -7.44 5.81 -3.91
CA SER A 107 -8.12 5.15 -2.80
C SER A 107 -8.76 3.83 -3.25
N TRP A 108 -8.61 2.80 -2.42
CA TRP A 108 -9.10 1.46 -2.67
C TRP A 108 -9.85 0.96 -1.44
N GLN A 109 -11.12 0.63 -1.61
CA GLN A 109 -11.96 0.17 -0.51
C GLN A 109 -12.05 -1.36 -0.51
N VAL A 110 -11.88 -1.97 0.66
CA VAL A 110 -12.08 -3.40 0.87
C VAL A 110 -13.54 -3.78 0.65
N GLU A 111 -13.78 -4.71 -0.26
CA GLU A 111 -15.11 -5.27 -0.49
C GLU A 111 -15.33 -6.56 0.29
N VAL A 112 -14.39 -7.51 0.13
CA VAL A 112 -14.53 -8.85 0.68
C VAL A 112 -13.17 -9.48 0.94
N ALA A 113 -13.15 -10.34 1.97
CA ALA A 113 -12.05 -11.24 2.28
C ALA A 113 -12.45 -12.69 2.02
N GLU A 114 -11.60 -13.43 1.32
CA GLU A 114 -11.84 -14.82 0.94
C GLU A 114 -10.62 -15.70 1.27
N ILE A 115 -10.86 -16.99 1.53
CA ILE A 115 -9.80 -17.99 1.68
C ILE A 115 -9.84 -18.91 0.46
N HIS A 116 -8.76 -18.93 -0.31
CA HIS A 116 -8.62 -19.76 -1.51
C HIS A 116 -7.60 -20.89 -1.29
N ASP A 117 -7.90 -22.10 -1.75
CA ASP A 117 -6.97 -23.23 -1.82
C ASP A 117 -6.35 -23.27 -3.23
N ILE A 118 -5.06 -22.96 -3.35
CA ILE A 118 -4.37 -22.90 -4.66
C ILE A 118 -4.37 -24.23 -5.43
N ASN A 119 -4.65 -25.36 -4.77
CA ASN A 119 -4.72 -26.65 -5.44
C ASN A 119 -6.07 -26.89 -6.15
N LYS A 120 -7.10 -26.09 -5.83
CA LYS A 120 -8.48 -26.30 -6.28
C LYS A 120 -9.08 -25.07 -6.92
N ASP A 121 -8.77 -23.90 -6.38
CA ASP A 121 -9.39 -22.65 -6.75
C ASP A 121 -8.55 -21.92 -7.79
N ARG A 122 -9.24 -21.25 -8.71
CA ARG A 122 -8.62 -20.30 -9.63
C ARG A 122 -8.96 -18.90 -9.15
N LEU A 123 -7.93 -18.05 -9.06
CA LEU A 123 -8.12 -16.64 -8.78
C LEU A 123 -8.44 -15.90 -10.07
N TRP A 124 -9.57 -15.19 -10.06
CA TRP A 124 -10.02 -14.33 -11.14
C TRP A 124 -9.81 -12.88 -10.72
N LEU A 125 -9.19 -12.09 -11.59
CA LEU A 125 -9.02 -10.66 -11.44
C LEU A 125 -10.02 -9.96 -12.37
N ALA A 126 -11.00 -9.25 -11.81
CA ALA A 126 -11.87 -8.42 -12.64
C ALA A 126 -11.14 -7.12 -13.03
N GLU A 127 -11.61 -6.50 -14.11
CA GLU A 127 -11.02 -5.27 -14.64
C GLU A 127 -11.02 -4.16 -13.57
N GLY A 128 -9.86 -3.49 -13.41
CA GLY A 128 -9.71 -2.40 -12.46
C GLY A 128 -9.80 -2.78 -10.97
N GLU A 129 -9.72 -4.07 -10.62
CA GLU A 129 -9.63 -4.53 -9.22
C GLU A 129 -8.19 -4.47 -8.67
N LEU A 130 -8.08 -4.35 -7.35
CA LEU A 130 -6.85 -4.59 -6.60
C LEU A 130 -7.04 -5.79 -5.68
N LEU A 131 -6.18 -6.79 -5.80
CA LEU A 131 -6.10 -7.93 -4.91
C LEU A 131 -4.89 -7.83 -3.99
N LEU A 132 -5.09 -7.99 -2.68
CA LEU A 132 -4.01 -8.24 -1.74
C LEU A 132 -4.02 -9.71 -1.34
N VAL A 133 -2.89 -10.39 -1.57
CA VAL A 133 -2.79 -11.85 -1.41
C VAL A 133 -1.68 -12.21 -0.43
N SER A 134 -2.00 -13.06 0.54
CA SER A 134 -1.00 -13.63 1.46
C SER A 134 -1.25 -15.11 1.73
N CYS A 135 -0.28 -15.77 2.37
CA CYS A 135 -0.46 -17.12 2.90
C CYS A 135 -1.43 -17.11 4.08
N TYR A 136 -2.25 -18.16 4.21
CA TYR A 136 -3.17 -18.36 5.34
C TYR A 136 -2.90 -19.73 5.98
N PRO A 137 -3.13 -19.93 7.31
CA PRO A 137 -3.62 -19.00 8.36
C PRO A 137 -2.58 -17.95 8.79
N PHE A 138 -2.98 -16.88 9.50
CA PHE A 138 -2.03 -15.86 9.99
C PHE A 138 -1.22 -16.33 11.21
N GLU A 139 -1.80 -17.16 12.08
CA GLU A 139 -1.24 -17.57 13.36
C GLU A 139 -0.43 -18.88 13.29
N GLN A 140 -0.21 -19.43 12.09
CA GLN A 140 0.45 -20.71 11.92
C GLN A 140 1.99 -20.54 11.86
N ILE A 141 2.71 -21.29 12.68
CA ILE A 141 4.18 -21.26 12.77
C ILE A 141 4.82 -21.80 11.47
N GLU A 142 4.22 -22.82 10.87
CA GLU A 142 4.71 -23.42 9.62
C GLU A 142 4.15 -22.69 8.39
N ALA A 143 5.05 -22.23 7.52
CA ALA A 143 4.71 -21.67 6.21
C ALA A 143 4.56 -22.77 5.15
N GLY A 144 3.90 -22.46 4.03
CA GLY A 144 3.86 -23.34 2.85
C GLY A 144 2.55 -24.12 2.65
N GLY A 145 1.53 -23.89 3.48
CA GLY A 145 0.18 -24.39 3.23
C GLY A 145 -0.41 -23.85 1.91
N PRO A 146 -1.41 -24.54 1.33
CA PRO A 146 -1.98 -24.14 0.05
C PRO A 146 -3.00 -23.00 0.15
N LEU A 147 -3.39 -22.64 1.37
CA LEU A 147 -4.40 -21.61 1.59
C LEU A 147 -3.83 -20.21 1.41
N ARG A 148 -4.60 -19.35 0.75
CA ARG A 148 -4.30 -17.94 0.54
C ARG A 148 -5.44 -17.09 1.08
N TYR A 149 -5.08 -16.06 1.82
CA TYR A 149 -6.00 -15.00 2.20
C TYR A 149 -6.01 -13.97 1.09
N VAL A 150 -7.18 -13.67 0.55
CA VAL A 150 -7.37 -12.80 -0.60
C VAL A 150 -8.33 -11.70 -0.21
N LEU A 151 -7.84 -10.47 -0.20
CA LEU A 151 -8.68 -9.28 -0.06
C LEU A 151 -8.92 -8.69 -1.44
N ARG A 152 -10.19 -8.51 -1.77
CA ARG A 152 -10.64 -7.81 -2.98
C ARG A 152 -10.93 -6.36 -2.64
N LEU A 153 -10.35 -5.46 -3.41
CA LEU A 153 -10.56 -4.03 -3.28
C LEU A 153 -11.00 -3.44 -4.61
N ARG A 154 -11.92 -2.50 -4.51
CA ARG A 154 -12.37 -1.68 -5.63
C ARG A 154 -11.79 -0.28 -5.52
N HIS A 155 -11.50 0.32 -6.67
CA HIS A 155 -11.14 1.72 -6.72
C HIS A 155 -12.33 2.57 -6.26
N VAL A 156 -12.06 3.59 -5.44
CA VAL A 156 -13.04 4.59 -5.06
C VAL A 156 -12.52 5.96 -5.45
N GLU A 157 -13.30 6.69 -6.25
CA GLU A 157 -12.98 8.08 -6.55
C GLU A 157 -13.04 8.85 -5.23
N THR A 158 -11.91 9.41 -4.79
CA THR A 158 -11.90 10.32 -3.66
C THR A 158 -12.76 11.53 -4.01
N PRO A 159 -13.85 11.83 -3.29
CA PRO A 159 -14.62 13.03 -3.56
C PRO A 159 -13.73 14.26 -3.35
N VAL A 160 -13.66 15.12 -4.37
CA VAL A 160 -12.83 16.35 -4.42
C VAL A 160 -13.08 17.29 -3.22
N GLU A 161 -14.18 17.09 -2.50
CA GLU A 161 -14.63 17.95 -1.39
C GLU A 161 -13.81 17.82 -0.10
N SER A 162 -13.21 16.64 0.19
CA SER A 162 -12.40 16.44 1.40
C SER A 162 -11.04 17.15 1.35
N ALA A 163 -10.51 17.42 0.15
CA ALA A 163 -9.25 18.13 -0.02
C ALA A 163 -9.35 19.65 0.24
N VAL A 164 -10.55 20.23 0.16
CA VAL A 164 -10.77 21.68 0.33
C VAL A 164 -10.86 22.08 1.81
N ILE A 165 -11.29 21.18 2.70
CA ILE A 165 -11.43 21.49 4.12
C ILE A 165 -10.07 21.57 4.83
N ALA A 166 -9.09 20.76 4.40
CA ALA A 166 -7.73 20.76 4.95
C ALA A 166 -6.88 22.00 4.56
N SER A 167 -7.35 22.84 3.64
CA SER A 167 -6.62 24.02 3.14
C SER A 167 -7.20 25.37 3.61
N ARG A 168 -8.16 25.38 4.55
CA ARG A 168 -8.63 26.64 5.15
C ARG A 168 -7.57 27.17 6.13
N PRO A 169 -7.00 28.36 5.92
CA PRO A 169 -6.10 28.96 6.90
C PRO A 169 -6.86 29.24 8.20
N TRP A 170 -6.21 28.94 9.33
CA TRP A 170 -6.66 29.29 10.67
C TRP A 170 -6.91 30.81 10.77
N PRO A 171 -8.02 31.29 11.34
CA PRO A 171 -8.22 32.72 11.54
C PRO A 171 -7.21 33.23 12.56
N VAL A 172 -6.23 34.00 12.09
CA VAL A 172 -5.28 34.71 12.95
C VAL A 172 -6.03 35.85 13.63
N GLY A 173 -6.31 35.67 14.93
CA GLY A 173 -6.38 36.73 15.92
C GLY A 173 -7.50 37.77 15.80
N GLY A 174 -8.59 37.53 16.53
CA GLY A 174 -9.43 38.60 17.08
C GLY A 174 -9.47 38.47 18.60
N LEU A 175 -8.45 38.99 19.29
CA LEU A 175 -8.43 39.05 20.76
C LEU A 175 -7.85 40.39 21.22
N ASP A 176 -8.60 41.45 20.92
CA ASP A 176 -8.28 42.79 21.39
C ASP A 176 -9.51 43.35 22.10
N ARG A 177 -9.39 43.47 23.42
CA ARG A 177 -10.08 44.43 24.29
C ARG A 177 -11.43 44.00 24.92
N VAL A 178 -11.34 43.13 25.93
CA VAL A 178 -12.19 43.24 27.12
C VAL A 178 -11.32 43.72 28.28
N LEU A 179 -11.20 45.04 28.47
CA LEU A 179 -10.90 45.66 29.77
C LEU A 179 -11.39 47.11 29.76
N ARG A 180 -12.50 47.37 30.48
CA ARG A 180 -12.71 48.49 31.43
C ARG A 180 -14.21 48.73 31.66
N SER A 181 -14.69 48.24 32.79
CA SER A 181 -15.76 48.86 33.59
C SER A 181 -15.41 48.65 35.06
N ALA A 182 -14.92 49.70 35.75
CA ALA A 182 -15.08 49.96 37.18
C ALA A 182 -14.22 51.15 37.63
N LYS A 183 -14.75 52.37 37.44
CA LYS A 183 -14.84 53.53 38.35
C LYS A 183 -14.88 54.84 37.58
#